data_AF-A0A1H7PTR6-F1
#
_entry.id   AF-A0A1H7PTR6-F1
#
_cell.length_a   1.000
_cell.length_b   1.000
_cell.length_c   1.000
_cell.angle_alpha   90.00
_cell.angle_beta   90.00
_cell.angle_gamma   90.00
#
_symmetry.space_group_name_H-M   'P 1'
#
loop_
_entity.id
_entity.type
_entity.pdbx_description
1 polymer ?
#
loop_
_entity_poly.entity_id
_entity_poly.type
_entity_poly.pdbx_seq_one_letter_code
_entity_poly.pdbx_strand_id
1 'polypeptide(L)'
;MFTITSYQEYAKDFGIRLKSYEGILMYVDNGAEIPEQVLFIPVSINRKKTMMEAVQEILASERQTAYELYFQAVKWIMPDAGKKLRQLKHIDINYNHRTAMKLVFGKFTFTDKPIDLDVKEDETEYGITLAIDGQIYSIQVRDLPFSYGYHKFFERL
;
A
#
# COMPACT_ATOMS: atom_id res chain seq x y z
N MET A 1 -14.69 -19.98 0.67
CA MET A 1 -13.70 -19.53 1.67
C MET A 1 -12.33 -19.70 1.03
N PHE A 2 -11.77 -18.65 0.42
CA PHE A 2 -10.43 -18.71 -0.15
C PHE A 2 -9.44 -18.54 1.01
N THR A 3 -8.78 -19.62 1.41
CA THR A 3 -7.73 -19.59 2.42
C THR A 3 -6.45 -19.01 1.81
N ILE A 4 -5.65 -18.34 2.64
CA ILE A 4 -4.32 -17.74 2.35
C ILE A 4 -3.41 -18.67 1.52
N THR A 5 -3.64 -19.98 1.57
CA THR A 5 -3.01 -21.02 0.73
C THR A 5 -3.18 -20.80 -0.77
N SER A 6 -4.30 -20.23 -1.24
CA SER A 6 -4.67 -20.28 -2.66
C SER A 6 -3.76 -19.45 -3.59
N TYR A 7 -3.19 -18.33 -3.13
CA TYR A 7 -2.35 -17.49 -4.00
C TYR A 7 -0.90 -17.99 -4.07
N GLN A 8 -0.41 -18.61 -2.99
CA GLN A 8 0.93 -19.22 -2.97
C GLN A 8 0.94 -20.52 -3.75
N GLU A 9 -0.12 -21.33 -3.61
CA GLU A 9 -0.33 -22.55 -4.42
C GLU A 9 -0.49 -22.20 -5.89
N TYR A 10 -1.34 -21.23 -6.22
CA TYR A 10 -1.44 -20.69 -7.59
C TYR A 10 -0.08 -20.21 -8.11
N ALA A 11 0.66 -19.43 -7.32
CA ALA A 11 1.97 -18.96 -7.76
C ALA A 11 2.94 -20.11 -8.01
N LYS A 12 2.91 -21.16 -7.18
CA LYS A 12 3.73 -22.37 -7.34
C LYS A 12 3.33 -23.15 -8.60
N ASP A 13 2.04 -23.40 -8.79
CA ASP A 13 1.49 -24.20 -9.90
C ASP A 13 1.78 -23.57 -11.27
N PHE A 14 1.85 -22.24 -11.33
CA PHE A 14 2.13 -21.48 -12.55
C PHE A 14 3.56 -20.95 -12.65
N GLY A 15 4.48 -21.40 -11.77
CA GLY A 15 5.89 -20.97 -11.78
C GLY A 15 6.07 -19.45 -11.66
N ILE A 16 5.20 -18.80 -10.90
CA ILE A 16 5.21 -17.35 -10.64
C ILE A 16 6.05 -17.09 -9.40
N ARG A 17 7.09 -16.26 -9.53
CA ARG A 17 7.84 -15.76 -8.37
C ARG A 17 7.07 -14.64 -7.70
N LEU A 18 7.02 -14.68 -6.37
CA LEU A 18 6.38 -13.65 -5.55
C LEU A 18 7.44 -12.87 -4.79
N LYS A 19 7.27 -11.56 -4.72
CA LYS A 19 8.13 -10.66 -3.94
C LYS A 19 7.28 -9.83 -3.00
N SER A 20 7.71 -9.74 -1.75
CA SER A 20 6.98 -9.00 -0.71
C SER A 20 7.75 -7.76 -0.29
N TYR A 21 7.04 -6.66 -0.07
CA TYR A 21 7.57 -5.41 0.42
C TYR A 21 6.81 -5.00 1.66
N GLU A 22 7.55 -4.73 2.74
CA GLU A 22 7.00 -4.05 3.91
C GLU A 22 6.82 -2.56 3.59
N GLY A 23 5.90 -1.90 4.29
CA GLY A 23 5.79 -0.47 4.18
C GLY A 23 4.61 0.15 4.91
N ILE A 24 4.41 1.43 4.59
CA ILE A 24 3.27 2.21 5.04
C ILE A 24 2.17 2.10 4.00
N LEU A 25 0.97 1.77 4.46
CA LEU A 25 -0.25 1.80 3.68
C LEU A 25 -1.13 2.96 4.16
N MET A 26 -1.59 3.78 3.23
CA MET A 26 -2.56 4.85 3.50
C MET A 26 -3.79 4.61 2.64
N TYR A 27 -4.98 4.68 3.24
CA TYR A 27 -6.22 4.51 2.50
C TYR A 27 -7.34 5.41 3.04
N VAL A 28 -8.25 5.81 2.16
CA VAL A 28 -9.48 6.48 2.56
C VAL A 28 -10.50 5.40 2.95
N ASP A 29 -11.05 5.49 4.16
CA ASP A 29 -12.11 4.60 4.61
C ASP A 29 -13.48 5.21 4.31
N ASN A 30 -14.04 4.85 3.16
CA ASN A 30 -15.40 5.23 2.74
C ASN A 30 -16.46 4.18 3.13
N GLY A 31 -16.10 3.19 3.96
CA GLY A 31 -16.99 2.10 4.34
C GLY A 31 -17.16 0.99 3.29
N ALA A 32 -16.52 1.10 2.12
CA ALA A 32 -16.56 0.06 1.10
C ALA A 32 -15.90 -1.25 1.57
N GLU A 33 -16.22 -2.34 0.87
CA GLU A 33 -15.55 -3.64 1.05
C GLU A 33 -14.05 -3.56 0.74
N ILE A 34 -13.69 -2.67 -0.19
CA ILE A 34 -12.33 -2.47 -0.68
C ILE A 34 -12.13 -0.96 -0.84
N PRO A 35 -11.08 -0.38 -0.25
CA PRO A 35 -10.77 1.03 -0.45
C PRO A 35 -10.49 1.33 -1.93
N GLU A 36 -11.04 2.43 -2.42
CA GLU A 36 -10.85 2.88 -3.81
C GLU A 36 -9.47 3.52 -4.01
N GLN A 37 -9.03 4.32 -3.04
CA GLN A 37 -7.74 4.98 -3.06
C GLN A 37 -6.83 4.38 -2.00
N VAL A 38 -5.72 3.82 -2.46
CA VAL A 38 -4.72 3.16 -1.62
C VAL A 38 -3.35 3.62 -2.06
N LEU A 39 -2.60 4.21 -1.13
CA LEU A 39 -1.23 4.66 -1.33
C LEU A 39 -0.28 3.79 -0.51
N PHE A 40 0.84 3.41 -1.10
CA PHE A 40 1.83 2.55 -0.47
C PHE A 40 3.23 3.15 -0.57
N ILE A 41 3.92 3.26 0.57
CA ILE A 41 5.33 3.65 0.63
C ILE A 41 6.13 2.40 1.03
N PRO A 42 6.92 1.79 0.11
CA PRO A 42 7.74 0.63 0.43
C PRO A 42 8.90 1.05 1.32
N VAL A 43 8.94 0.52 2.54
CA VAL A 43 9.98 0.85 3.52
C VAL A 43 10.08 -0.26 4.57
N SER A 44 11.30 -0.53 5.03
CA SER A 44 11.51 -1.47 6.12
C SER A 44 11.05 -0.86 7.44
N ILE A 45 10.14 -1.52 8.13
CA ILE A 45 9.55 -0.99 9.37
C ILE A 45 10.42 -1.39 10.57
N ASN A 46 10.96 -0.40 11.28
CA ASN A 46 11.70 -0.65 12.52
C ASN A 46 10.73 -0.95 13.67
N ARG A 47 10.57 -2.25 13.98
CA ARG A 47 9.65 -2.75 15.01
C ARG A 47 10.02 -2.37 16.45
N LYS A 48 11.18 -1.74 16.68
CA LYS A 48 11.58 -1.23 18.00
C LYS A 48 11.00 0.15 18.31
N LYS A 49 10.51 0.87 17.29
CA LYS A 49 9.91 2.20 17.42
C LYS A 49 8.40 2.09 17.53
N THR A 50 7.77 3.09 18.14
CA THR A 50 6.32 3.23 18.04
C THR A 50 5.91 3.54 16.60
N MET A 51 4.65 3.27 16.26
CA MET A 51 4.13 3.54 14.93
C MET A 51 4.25 5.02 14.55
N MET A 52 3.99 5.93 15.49
CA MET A 52 4.10 7.37 15.25
C MET A 52 5.55 7.78 14.97
N GLU A 53 6.51 7.36 15.82
CA GLU A 53 7.93 7.68 15.63
C GLU A 53 8.46 7.17 14.28
N ALA A 54 8.11 5.94 13.90
CA ALA A 54 8.51 5.37 12.63
C ALA A 54 7.90 6.14 11.44
N VAL A 55 6.61 6.51 11.50
CA VAL A 55 5.95 7.29 10.46
C VAL A 55 6.59 8.68 10.30
N GLN A 56 6.81 9.39 11.41
CA GLN A 56 7.40 10.72 11.37
C GLN A 56 8.81 10.68 10.78
N GLU A 57 9.63 9.69 11.15
CA GLU A 57 10.96 9.49 10.57
C GLU A 57 10.90 9.20 9.06
N ILE A 58 10.01 8.28 8.65
CA ILE A 58 9.87 7.90 7.24
C ILE A 58 9.42 9.11 6.42
N LEU A 59 8.38 9.82 6.85
CA LEU A 59 7.84 10.97 6.11
C LEU A 59 8.74 12.21 6.15
N ALA A 60 9.60 12.35 7.17
CA ALA A 60 10.57 13.44 7.25
C ALA A 60 11.79 13.22 6.32
N SER A 61 12.06 12.01 5.85
CA SER A 61 13.20 11.77 4.99
C SER A 61 12.98 12.36 3.59
N GLU A 62 14.02 12.94 3.00
CA GLU A 62 13.95 13.46 1.64
C GLU A 62 13.60 12.35 0.62
N ARG A 63 12.75 12.69 -0.36
CA ARG A 63 12.34 11.84 -1.51
C ARG A 63 11.34 10.71 -1.24
N GLN A 64 10.49 10.84 -0.22
CA GLN A 64 9.40 9.88 -0.07
C GLN A 64 8.45 9.91 -1.28
N THR A 65 8.32 8.74 -1.88
CA THR A 65 7.40 8.46 -2.98
C THR A 65 6.39 7.44 -2.49
N ALA A 66 5.13 7.81 -2.51
CA ALA A 66 4.03 6.87 -2.40
C ALA A 66 3.62 6.37 -3.80
N TYR A 67 3.22 5.11 -3.85
CA TYR A 67 2.70 4.48 -5.06
C TYR A 67 1.19 4.29 -4.91
N GLU A 68 0.45 4.76 -5.90
CA GLU A 68 -0.99 4.48 -6.00
C GLU A 68 -1.19 3.01 -6.41
N LEU A 69 -1.99 2.30 -5.62
CA LEU A 69 -2.23 0.87 -5.79
C LEU A 69 -3.67 0.64 -6.24
N TYR A 70 -3.84 -0.05 -7.36
CA TYR A 70 -5.13 -0.56 -7.77
C TYR A 70 -5.56 -1.75 -6.90
N PHE A 71 -6.15 -1.45 -5.74
CA PHE A 71 -6.43 -2.43 -4.68
C PHE A 71 -7.58 -3.38 -5.02
N GLN A 72 -8.35 -3.10 -6.08
CA GLN A 72 -9.45 -3.94 -6.55
C GLN A 72 -9.00 -5.35 -6.96
N ALA A 73 -7.76 -5.52 -7.44
CA ALA A 73 -7.20 -6.83 -7.78
C ALA A 73 -7.19 -7.80 -6.58
N VAL A 74 -7.15 -7.28 -5.36
CA VAL A 74 -7.14 -8.06 -4.11
C VAL A 74 -8.48 -8.72 -3.83
N LYS A 75 -9.59 -8.20 -4.40
CA LYS A 75 -10.97 -8.67 -4.12
C LYS A 75 -11.13 -10.19 -4.26
N TRP A 76 -10.49 -10.76 -5.27
CA TRP A 76 -10.62 -12.17 -5.61
C TRP A 76 -9.97 -13.10 -4.59
N ILE A 77 -8.99 -12.60 -3.84
CA ILE A 77 -8.21 -13.37 -2.87
C ILE A 77 -8.64 -13.02 -1.44
N MET A 78 -8.93 -11.74 -1.18
CA MET A 78 -9.39 -11.23 0.11
C MET A 78 -10.58 -10.28 -0.09
N PRO A 79 -11.80 -10.83 -0.29
CA PRO A 79 -12.99 -10.02 -0.52
C PRO A 79 -13.36 -9.13 0.68
N ASP A 80 -12.86 -9.47 1.88
CA ASP A 80 -13.06 -8.73 3.13
C ASP A 80 -11.88 -7.81 3.51
N ALA A 81 -11.00 -7.46 2.55
CA ALA A 81 -9.78 -6.69 2.80
C ALA A 81 -10.05 -5.36 3.51
N GLY A 82 -11.07 -4.59 3.11
CA GLY A 82 -11.43 -3.34 3.77
C GLY A 82 -11.87 -3.54 5.23
N LYS A 83 -12.62 -4.60 5.53
CA LYS A 83 -12.99 -4.94 6.91
C LYS A 83 -11.75 -5.26 7.75
N LYS A 84 -10.80 -6.03 7.20
CA LYS A 84 -9.55 -6.36 7.88
C LYS A 84 -8.68 -5.14 8.11
N LEU A 85 -8.56 -4.25 7.12
CA LEU A 85 -7.83 -2.99 7.23
C LEU A 85 -8.38 -2.11 8.36
N ARG A 86 -9.71 -2.01 8.48
CA ARG A 86 -10.36 -1.26 9.56
C ARG A 86 -10.10 -1.80 10.97
N GLN A 87 -9.76 -3.08 11.09
CA GLN A 87 -9.42 -3.71 12.37
C GLN A 87 -7.95 -3.50 12.76
N LEU A 88 -7.11 -2.99 11.85
CA LEU A 88 -5.71 -2.72 12.14
C LEU A 88 -5.57 -1.45 12.98
N LYS A 89 -4.55 -1.45 13.84
CA LYS A 89 -4.09 -0.22 14.51
C LYS A 89 -3.64 0.76 13.42
N HIS A 90 -4.20 1.96 13.46
CA HIS A 90 -3.94 3.00 12.48
C HIS A 90 -3.60 4.33 13.16
N ILE A 91 -3.04 5.24 12.36
CA ILE A 91 -2.94 6.66 12.65
C ILE A 91 -3.87 7.37 11.68
N ASP A 92 -4.72 8.26 12.20
CA ASP A 92 -5.52 9.15 11.35
C ASP A 92 -4.66 10.30 10.85
N ILE A 93 -4.68 10.52 9.54
CA ILE A 93 -3.90 11.56 8.87
C ILE A 93 -4.84 12.40 7.98
N ASN A 94 -4.57 13.69 7.89
CA ASN A 94 -5.31 14.55 6.96
C ASN A 94 -4.59 14.60 5.61
N TYR A 95 -5.33 14.27 4.56
CA TYR A 95 -4.92 14.31 3.16
C TYR A 95 -5.45 15.58 2.50
N ASN A 96 -4.55 16.37 1.90
CA ASN A 96 -4.84 17.63 1.21
C ASN A 96 -5.78 18.55 2.01
N HIS A 97 -5.57 18.57 3.33
CA HIS A 97 -6.33 19.37 4.31
C HIS A 97 -7.84 19.12 4.37
N ARG A 98 -8.35 18.02 3.79
CA ARG A 98 -9.80 17.80 3.62
C ARG A 98 -10.28 16.38 3.89
N THR A 99 -9.48 15.37 3.58
CA THR A 99 -9.91 13.97 3.66
C THR A 99 -9.15 13.25 4.76
N ALA A 100 -9.86 12.57 5.66
CA ALA A 100 -9.23 11.69 6.62
C ALA A 100 -8.78 10.39 5.92
N MET A 101 -7.49 10.08 6.02
CA MET A 101 -6.93 8.79 5.64
C MET A 101 -6.49 8.03 6.87
N LYS A 102 -6.51 6.71 6.77
CA LYS A 102 -5.93 5.80 7.76
C LYS A 102 -4.58 5.35 7.29
N LEU A 103 -3.58 5.51 8.14
CA LEU A 103 -2.24 5.00 7.93
C LEU A 103 -2.04 3.73 8.75
N VAL A 104 -1.62 2.64 8.11
CA VAL A 104 -1.29 1.34 8.74
C VAL A 104 0.06 0.84 8.28
N PHE A 105 0.68 -0.04 9.06
CA PHE A 105 1.83 -0.83 8.59
C PHE A 105 1.35 -2.16 8.02
N GLY A 106 1.94 -2.56 6.91
CA GLY A 106 1.62 -3.83 6.30
C GLY A 106 2.62 -4.25 5.25
N LYS A 107 2.33 -5.41 4.65
CA LYS A 107 3.18 -6.05 3.66
C LYS A 107 2.36 -6.35 2.41
N PHE A 108 2.90 -5.95 1.27
CA PHE A 108 2.31 -6.19 -0.04
C PHE A 108 3.14 -7.22 -0.79
N THR A 109 2.48 -8.24 -1.33
CA THR A 109 3.08 -9.28 -2.16
C THR A 109 2.66 -9.09 -3.61
N PHE A 110 3.65 -9.01 -4.48
CA PHE A 110 3.51 -8.83 -5.92
C PHE A 110 4.15 -9.97 -6.68
N THR A 111 3.82 -10.10 -7.96
CA THR A 111 4.51 -11.01 -8.87
C THR A 111 5.79 -10.39 -9.39
N ASP A 112 6.91 -11.10 -9.35
CA ASP A 112 8.20 -10.68 -9.92
C ASP A 112 8.30 -11.01 -11.43
N LYS A 113 7.23 -10.75 -12.18
CA LYS A 113 7.23 -10.84 -13.64
C LYS A 113 7.07 -9.43 -14.20
N PRO A 114 7.99 -8.95 -15.05
CA PRO A 114 7.74 -7.76 -15.85
C PRO A 114 6.44 -7.99 -16.61
N ILE A 115 5.56 -7.01 -16.55
CA ILE A 115 4.35 -7.02 -17.34
C ILE A 115 4.80 -6.77 -18.79
N ASP A 116 4.65 -7.78 -19.65
CA ASP A 116 4.95 -7.67 -21.08
C ASP A 116 3.80 -6.94 -21.76
N LEU A 117 3.75 -5.64 -21.53
CA LEU A 117 2.84 -4.73 -22.19
C LEU A 117 3.71 -3.65 -22.83
N ASP A 118 3.50 -3.39 -24.12
CA ASP A 118 3.95 -2.17 -24.81
C ASP A 118 3.21 -0.92 -24.29
N VAL A 119 2.96 -0.86 -22.99
CA VAL A 119 2.33 0.24 -22.28
C VAL A 119 3.46 1.02 -21.65
N LYS A 120 3.67 2.25 -22.12
CA LYS A 120 4.55 3.20 -21.42
C LYS A 120 3.95 3.44 -20.03
N GLU A 121 4.78 3.33 -18.99
CA GLU A 121 4.37 3.77 -17.65
C GLU A 121 3.93 5.22 -17.75
N ASP A 122 2.71 5.50 -17.30
CA ASP A 122 2.23 6.88 -17.20
C ASP A 122 2.97 7.49 -15.99
N GLU A 123 3.95 8.34 -16.25
CA GLU A 123 4.77 8.98 -15.21
C GLU A 123 4.03 10.17 -14.57
N THR A 124 2.72 10.06 -14.39
CA THR A 124 1.94 11.14 -13.76
C THR A 124 2.32 11.21 -12.29
N GLU A 125 3.27 12.08 -11.98
CA GLU A 125 3.65 12.42 -10.61
C GLU A 125 2.80 13.60 -10.11
N TYR A 126 2.24 13.47 -8.92
CA TYR A 126 1.56 14.57 -8.25
C TYR A 126 1.95 14.64 -6.78
N GLY A 127 2.15 15.87 -6.29
CA GLY A 127 2.44 16.12 -4.88
C GLY A 127 1.17 16.08 -4.03
N ILE A 128 1.27 15.49 -2.84
CA ILE A 128 0.22 15.55 -1.82
C ILE A 128 0.78 16.07 -0.51
N THR A 129 -0.10 16.65 0.29
CA THR A 129 0.22 17.11 1.64
C THR A 129 -0.49 16.25 2.67
N LEU A 130 0.30 15.69 3.59
CA LEU A 130 -0.17 14.94 4.74
C LEU A 130 0.02 15.79 6.00
N ALA A 131 -0.99 15.83 6.87
CA ALA A 131 -0.85 16.40 8.20
C ALA A 131 -1.09 15.34 9.28
N ILE A 132 -0.13 15.22 10.19
CA ILE A 132 -0.11 14.24 11.29
C ILE A 132 0.35 14.97 12.55
N ASP A 133 -0.48 14.95 13.59
CA ASP A 133 -0.17 15.59 14.88
C ASP A 133 0.33 17.04 14.77
N GLY A 134 -0.31 17.82 13.89
CA GLY A 134 0.06 19.22 13.62
C GLY A 134 1.29 19.43 12.74
N GLN A 135 2.05 18.38 12.42
CA GLN A 135 3.17 18.43 11.48
C GLN A 135 2.71 18.18 10.04
N ILE A 136 3.27 18.92 9.10
CA ILE A 136 2.95 18.85 7.67
C ILE A 136 4.09 18.17 6.93
N TYR A 137 3.75 17.20 6.08
CA TYR A 137 4.67 16.48 5.20
C TYR A 137 4.21 16.60 3.76
N SER A 138 5.15 16.81 2.85
CA SER A 138 4.90 16.81 1.41
C SER A 138 5.54 15.57 0.81
N ILE A 139 4.74 14.75 0.14
CA ILE A 139 5.23 13.54 -0.53
C ILE A 139 4.80 13.52 -2.00
N GLN A 140 5.60 12.86 -2.84
CA GLN A 140 5.23 12.63 -4.23
C GLN A 140 4.42 11.34 -4.34
N VAL A 141 3.39 11.35 -5.17
CA VAL A 141 2.60 10.18 -5.53
C VAL A 141 2.80 9.90 -7.01
N ARG A 142 2.92 8.63 -7.35
CA ARG A 142 2.95 8.15 -8.72
C ARG A 142 2.25 6.80 -8.81
N ASP A 143 1.95 6.36 -10.02
CA ASP A 143 1.44 5.01 -10.23
C ASP A 143 2.49 3.95 -9.87
N LEU A 144 2.02 2.78 -9.41
CA LEU A 144 2.91 1.65 -9.14
C LEU A 144 3.61 1.21 -10.44
N PRO A 145 4.95 1.21 -10.48
CA PRO A 145 5.67 0.81 -11.68
C PRO A 145 5.42 -0.66 -12.00
N PHE A 146 5.30 -0.99 -13.28
CA PHE A 146 5.09 -2.35 -13.78
C PHE A 146 6.22 -3.31 -13.38
N SER A 147 7.42 -2.78 -13.10
CA SER A 147 8.54 -3.54 -12.56
C SER A 147 8.25 -4.21 -11.20
N TYR A 148 7.29 -3.70 -10.43
CA TYR A 148 6.83 -4.35 -9.19
C TYR A 148 5.85 -5.49 -9.49
N GLY A 149 5.29 -5.53 -10.71
CA GLY A 149 4.30 -6.49 -11.17
C GLY A 149 2.93 -6.32 -10.53
N TYR A 150 2.04 -7.28 -10.78
CA TYR A 150 0.67 -7.21 -10.26
C TYR A 150 0.63 -7.53 -8.77
N HIS A 151 -0.03 -6.65 -8.02
CA HIS A 151 -0.35 -6.91 -6.62
C HIS A 151 -1.25 -8.15 -6.50
N LYS A 152 -0.87 -9.08 -5.61
CA LYS A 152 -1.61 -10.30 -5.35
C LYS A 152 -2.19 -10.36 -3.95
N PHE A 153 -1.48 -9.85 -2.96
CA PHE A 153 -1.89 -10.09 -1.58
C PHE A 153 -1.35 -9.05 -0.61
N PHE A 154 -2.19 -8.68 0.36
CA PHE A 154 -1.84 -7.81 1.47
C PHE A 154 -1.98 -8.54 2.80
N GLU A 155 -1.03 -8.33 3.71
CA GLU A 155 -1.13 -8.76 5.11
C GLU A 155 -0.60 -7.72 6.10
N ARG A 156 -1.06 -7.84 7.34
CA ARG A 156 -0.57 -7.04 8.46
C ARG A 156 0.88 -7.43 8.82
N LEU A 157 1.62 -6.46 9.38
CA LEU A 157 2.94 -6.71 9.98
C LEU A 157 2.88 -7.01 11.47
#